data_AF-A0A835SIQ6-F1
#
_entry.id   AF-A0A835SIQ6-F1
#
_cell.length_a   1.000
_cell.length_b   1.000
_cell.length_c   1.000
_cell.angle_alpha   90.00
_cell.angle_beta   90.00
_cell.angle_gamma   90.00
#
_symmetry.space_group_name_H-M   'P 1'
#
loop_
_entity.id
_entity.type
_entity.pdbx_description
1 polymer ?
#
loop_
_entity_poly.entity_id
_entity_poly.type
_entity_poly.pdbx_seq_one_letter_code
_entity_poly.pdbx_strand_id
1 'polypeptide(L)'
;MSSPLALYRELLRQAKTLPRDTQTYYRHHIRQHFNSHRDESDAERVQVMVARARQDALWILRKYGVGAGAAAASGASAPASK
;
A
#
# COMPACT_ATOMS: atom_id res chain seq x y z
N MET A 1 7.36 13.96 10.35
CA MET A 1 7.88 12.75 9.66
C MET A 1 7.03 11.55 10.06
N SER A 2 6.41 10.86 9.10
CA SER A 2 5.68 9.62 9.40
C SER A 2 6.68 8.47 9.49
N SER A 3 6.73 7.75 10.60
CA SER A 3 7.62 6.60 10.73
C SER A 3 7.15 5.43 9.84
N PRO A 4 8.05 4.53 9.41
CA PRO A 4 7.68 3.31 8.69
C PRO A 4 6.61 2.48 9.43
N LEU A 5 6.67 2.45 10.77
CA LEU A 5 5.67 1.77 11.59
C LEU A 5 4.27 2.42 11.51
N ALA A 6 4.21 3.76 11.45
CA ALA A 6 2.95 4.45 11.26
C ALA A 6 2.32 4.11 9.90
N LEU A 7 3.14 4.08 8.84
CA LEU A 7 2.72 3.65 7.51
C LEU A 7 2.24 2.19 7.54
N TYR A 8 2.97 1.27 8.15
CA TYR A 8 2.57 -0.14 8.27
C TYR A 8 1.17 -0.29 8.88
N ARG A 9 0.90 0.43 9.97
CA ARG A 9 -0.41 0.41 10.64
C ARG A 9 -1.51 1.01 9.77
N GLU A 10 -1.20 2.08 9.03
CA GLU A 10 -2.11 2.72 8.09
C GLU A 10 -2.52 1.78 6.95
N LEU A 11 -1.54 1.15 6.30
CA LEU A 11 -1.78 0.20 5.21
C LEU A 11 -2.63 -1.00 5.67
N LEU A 12 -2.38 -1.51 6.88
CA LEU A 12 -3.21 -2.59 7.44
C LEU A 12 -4.65 -2.16 7.72
N ARG A 13 -4.90 -0.88 8.07
CA ARG A 13 -6.27 -0.37 8.21
C ARG A 13 -6.96 -0.26 6.86
N GLN A 14 -6.27 0.26 5.85
CA GLN A 14 -6.77 0.33 4.47
C GLN A 14 -7.05 -1.05 3.89
N ALA A 15 -6.20 -2.05 4.16
CA ALA A 15 -6.44 -3.41 3.70
C ALA A 15 -7.72 -4.04 4.29
N LYS A 16 -8.15 -3.61 5.49
CA LYS A 16 -9.41 -4.08 6.10
C LYS A 16 -10.66 -3.47 5.46
N THR A 17 -10.53 -2.35 4.76
CA THR A 17 -11.65 -1.69 4.08
C THR A 17 -11.87 -2.23 2.66
N LEU A 18 -10.96 -3.07 2.15
CA LEU A 18 -11.09 -3.72 0.85
C LEU A 18 -12.13 -4.86 0.87
N PRO A 19 -12.61 -5.32 -0.30
CA PRO A 19 -13.45 -6.53 -0.40
C PRO A 19 -12.83 -7.74 0.31
N ARG A 20 -13.67 -8.51 1.01
CA ARG A 20 -13.24 -9.55 1.99
C ARG A 20 -12.26 -10.57 1.40
N ASP A 21 -12.51 -10.98 0.16
CA ASP A 21 -11.71 -11.90 -0.64
C ASP A 21 -10.29 -11.39 -0.93
N THR A 22 -10.12 -10.06 -1.01
CA THR A 22 -8.83 -9.43 -1.33
C THR A 22 -8.00 -9.03 -0.11
N GLN A 23 -8.62 -8.88 1.06
CA GLN A 23 -7.96 -8.37 2.27
C GLN A 23 -6.74 -9.21 2.67
N THR A 24 -6.87 -10.54 2.61
CA THR A 24 -5.81 -11.47 2.98
C THR A 24 -4.57 -11.29 2.10
N TYR A 25 -4.76 -11.22 0.77
CA TYR A 25 -3.68 -10.98 -0.18
C TYR A 25 -2.91 -9.70 0.15
N TYR A 26 -3.60 -8.57 0.30
CA TYR A 26 -2.95 -7.29 0.57
C TYR A 26 -2.28 -7.25 1.94
N ARG A 27 -2.88 -7.85 2.98
CA ARG A 27 -2.25 -7.97 4.30
C ARG A 27 -0.96 -8.79 4.26
N HIS A 28 -0.92 -9.87 3.49
CA HIS A 28 0.31 -10.65 3.29
C HIS A 28 1.35 -9.86 2.51
N HIS A 29 0.96 -9.21 1.42
CA HIS A 29 1.85 -8.38 0.62
C HIS A 29 2.50 -7.26 1.46
N ILE A 30 1.71 -6.54 2.27
CA ILE A 30 2.22 -5.50 3.18
C ILE A 30 3.25 -6.09 4.15
N ARG A 31 2.96 -7.23 4.79
CA ARG A 31 3.90 -7.87 5.72
C ARG A 31 5.19 -8.30 5.04
N GLN A 32 5.09 -8.93 3.87
CA GLN A 32 6.25 -9.37 3.09
C GLN A 32 7.12 -8.17 2.71
N HIS A 33 6.52 -7.12 2.16
CA HIS A 33 7.24 -5.91 1.76
C HIS A 33 8.03 -5.27 2.92
N PHE A 34 7.43 -5.16 4.11
CA PHE A 34 8.14 -4.63 5.29
C PHE A 34 9.25 -5.57 5.79
N ASN A 35 9.02 -6.88 5.78
CA ASN A 35 10.04 -7.85 6.19
C ASN A 35 11.24 -7.87 5.24
N SER A 36 11.02 -7.75 3.93
CA SER A 36 12.08 -7.72 2.91
C SER A 36 13.01 -6.51 3.02
N HIS A 37 12.61 -5.46 3.73
CA HIS A 37 13.36 -4.21 3.87
C HIS A 37 13.58 -3.81 5.33
N ARG A 38 13.52 -4.78 6.25
CA ARG A 38 13.72 -4.54 7.69
C ARG A 38 15.09 -3.95 8.00
N ASP A 39 16.10 -4.34 7.22
CA ASP A 39 17.49 -3.99 7.44
C ASP A 39 17.92 -2.76 6.59
N GLU A 40 16.97 -2.11 5.89
CA GLU A 40 17.21 -0.86 5.16
C GLU A 40 17.37 0.31 6.14
N SER A 41 18.58 0.86 6.19
CA SER A 41 18.94 1.98 7.07
C SER A 41 19.11 3.30 6.34
N ASP A 42 19.13 3.30 5.00
CA ASP A 42 19.24 4.53 4.21
C ASP A 42 17.93 5.32 4.27
N ALA A 43 17.99 6.51 4.87
CA ALA A 43 16.85 7.37 5.07
C ALA A 43 16.19 7.81 3.74
N GLU A 44 16.95 8.02 2.68
CA GLU A 44 16.40 8.41 1.37
C GLU A 44 15.64 7.24 0.74
N ARG A 45 16.22 6.04 0.79
CA ARG A 45 15.56 4.82 0.27
C ARG A 45 14.28 4.53 1.03
N VAL A 46 14.30 4.63 2.35
CA VAL A 46 13.09 4.48 3.18
C VAL A 46 12.02 5.50 2.79
N GLN A 47 12.38 6.76 2.54
CA GLN A 47 11.42 7.78 2.12
C GLN A 47 10.81 7.48 0.74
N VAL A 48 11.62 7.04 -0.23
CA VAL A 48 11.14 6.63 -1.56
C VAL A 48 10.16 5.45 -1.44
N MET A 49 10.52 4.45 -0.64
CA MET A 49 9.65 3.30 -0.38
C MET A 49 8.33 3.69 0.28
N VAL A 50 8.37 4.59 1.26
CA VAL A 50 7.18 5.12 1.94
C VAL A 50 6.28 5.87 0.95
N ALA A 51 6.85 6.72 0.09
CA ALA A 51 6.11 7.44 -0.92
C ALA A 51 5.45 6.48 -1.92
N ARG A 52 6.19 5.47 -2.38
CA ARG A 52 5.68 4.46 -3.31
C ARG A 52 4.54 3.65 -2.70
N ALA A 53 4.71 3.14 -1.49
CA ALA A 53 3.69 2.36 -0.80
C ALA A 53 2.38 3.14 -0.60
N ARG A 54 2.46 4.46 -0.36
CA ARG A 54 1.28 5.34 -0.28
C ARG A 54 0.59 5.47 -1.64
N GLN A 55 1.35 5.70 -2.71
CA GLN A 55 0.80 5.78 -4.06
C GLN A 55 0.10 4.47 -4.46
N ASP A 56 0.73 3.34 -4.17
CA ASP A 56 0.18 2.01 -4.45
C ASP A 56 -1.11 1.78 -3.66
N ALA A 57 -1.15 2.15 -2.38
CA ALA A 57 -2.34 2.03 -1.55
C ALA A 57 -3.51 2.89 -2.06
N LEU A 58 -3.25 4.14 -2.48
CA LEU A 58 -4.25 5.01 -3.07
C LEU A 58 -4.82 4.43 -4.37
N TRP A 59 -3.97 3.83 -5.20
CA TRP A 59 -4.42 3.15 -6.41
C TRP A 59 -5.29 1.93 -6.10
N ILE A 60 -4.90 1.10 -5.13
CA ILE A 60 -5.68 -0.07 -4.70
C ILE A 60 -7.05 0.36 -4.16
N LEU A 61 -7.09 1.38 -3.30
CA LEU A 61 -8.35 1.89 -2.74
C LEU A 61 -9.29 2.36 -3.85
N ARG A 62 -8.76 3.11 -4.84
CA ARG A 62 -9.53 3.54 -6.01
C ARG A 62 -10.00 2.38 -6.88
N LYS A 63 -9.14 1.38 -7.12
CA LYS A 63 -9.46 0.17 -7.88
C LYS A 63 -10.68 -0.56 -7.30
N TYR A 64 -10.80 -0.61 -5.97
CA TYR A 64 -11.90 -1.27 -5.27
C TYR A 64 -13.04 -0.32 -4.86
N GLY A 65 -13.03 0.94 -5.30
CA GLY A 65 -14.06 1.93 -4.98
C GLY A 65 -14.16 2.29 -3.49
N VAL A 66 -13.08 2.08 -2.73
CA VAL A 66 -13.02 2.33 -1.29
C VAL A 66 -12.56 3.77 -1.07
N GLY A 67 -13.52 4.68 -0.90
CA GLY A 67 -13.26 6.11 -0.68
C GLY A 67 -13.50 6.93 -1.95
N ALA A 68 -14.51 7.81 -1.86
CA ALA A 68 -15.11 8.63 -2.91
C ALA A 68 -15.89 7.82 -3.97
N GLY A 69 -17.18 8.12 -4.06
CA GLY A 69 -18.11 7.53 -5.02
C GLY A 69 -17.58 7.59 -6.45
N ALA A 70 -17.78 6.47 -7.16
CA ALA A 70 -17.84 6.32 -8.61
C ALA A 70 -17.31 7.51 -9.46
N ALA A 71 -16.04 7.48 -9.84
CA ALA A 71 -15.59 8.14 -11.07
C ALA A 71 -14.29 7.51 -11.61
N ALA A 72 -14.44 6.89 -12.79
CA ALA A 72 -13.41 6.59 -13.78
C ALA A 72 -12.24 5.69 -13.35
N ALA A 73 -12.42 4.38 -13.58
CA ALA A 73 -11.34 3.47 -13.85
C ALA A 73 -10.64 3.87 -15.16
N SER A 74 -9.56 4.64 -15.09
CA SER A 74 -8.64 4.84 -16.22
C SER A 74 -7.27 4.24 -15.89
N GLY A 75 -7.03 3.02 -16.39
CA GLY A 75 -5.78 2.56 -17.01
C GLY A 75 -4.42 2.81 -16.35
N ALA A 76 -4.31 3.10 -15.05
CA ALA A 76 -3.00 3.27 -14.42
C ALA A 76 -2.39 1.91 -14.06
N SER A 77 -1.25 1.62 -14.70
CA SER A 77 -0.41 0.43 -14.55
C SER A 77 -0.34 -0.08 -13.09
N ALA A 78 -0.63 -1.36 -12.91
CA ALA A 78 -0.47 -2.05 -11.64
C ALA A 78 0.95 -1.84 -11.08
N PRO A 79 1.14 -1.68 -9.76
CA PRO A 79 2.48 -1.70 -9.20
C PRO A 79 3.14 -3.01 -9.60
N ALA A 80 4.29 -2.93 -10.25
CA ALA A 80 5.04 -4.08 -10.71
C ALA A 80 5.36 -4.98 -9.52
N SER A 81 4.61 -6.08 -9.39
CA SER A 81 5.00 -7.21 -8.57
C SER A 81 6.24 -7.80 -9.22
N LYS A 82 7.40 -7.55 -8.61
CA LYS A 82 8.66 -8.19 -8.99
C LYS A 82 8.69 -9.63 -8.46
#